data_AF-A0A1Z8ZK53-F1
#
_entry.id   AF-A0A1Z8ZK53-F1
#
_cell.length_a   1.000
_cell.length_b   1.000
_cell.length_c   1.000
_cell.angle_alpha   90.00
_cell.angle_beta   90.00
_cell.angle_gamma   90.00
#
_symmetry.space_group_name_H-M   'P 1'
#
loop_
_entity.id
_entity.type
_entity.pdbx_description
1 polymer ?
#
loop_
_entity_poly.entity_id
_entity_poly.type
_entity_poly.pdbx_seq_one_letter_code
_entity_poly.pdbx_strand_id
1 'polypeptide(L)' 'MKKNDKNIINYKNAVSWEKTGNASWAQCKECDNWFNIGPSIISKPEIKLHCPNCHKEFFQEESKKIIIA' A
#
# COMPACT_ATOMS: atom_id res chain seq x y z
N MET A 1 10.00 -6.58 -43.94
CA MET A 1 10.94 -5.43 -43.90
C MET A 1 10.09 -4.18 -43.72
N LYS A 2 10.18 -3.32 -42.72
CA LYS A 2 11.24 -2.92 -41.78
C LYS A 2 10.57 -2.45 -40.47
N LYS A 3 11.24 -2.71 -39.35
CA LYS A 3 10.98 -2.11 -38.03
C LYS A 3 10.94 -0.59 -38.15
N ASN A 4 10.10 0.08 -37.37
CA ASN A 4 10.37 1.47 -36.98
C ASN A 4 9.82 1.72 -35.57
N ASP A 5 10.72 1.49 -34.62
CA ASP A 5 10.83 2.14 -33.31
C ASP A 5 10.20 3.54 -33.28
N LYS A 6 9.25 3.75 -32.37
CA LYS A 6 8.90 5.08 -31.90
C LYS A 6 8.95 5.10 -30.38
N ASN A 7 10.15 5.42 -29.89
CA ASN A 7 10.44 6.15 -28.67
C ASN A 7 9.66 5.72 -27.42
N ILE A 8 10.12 4.63 -26.80
CA ILE A 8 9.94 4.48 -25.34
C ILE A 8 10.79 5.59 -24.71
N ILE A 9 10.10 6.61 -24.20
CA ILE A 9 10.73 7.78 -23.60
C ILE A 9 11.49 7.31 -22.37
N ASN A 10 12.81 7.42 -22.43
CA ASN A 10 13.72 7.12 -21.34
C ASN A 10 13.60 8.27 -20.33
N TYR A 11 12.78 8.09 -19.29
CA TYR A 11 12.62 9.08 -18.22
C TYR A 11 13.90 9.15 -17.36
N LYS A 12 14.97 9.72 -17.90
CA LYS A 12 16.20 10.10 -17.17
C LYS A 12 16.03 11.40 -16.38
N ASN A 13 14.85 11.60 -15.79
CA ASN A 13 14.55 12.66 -14.85
C ASN A 13 13.60 12.06 -13.82
N ALA A 14 14.17 11.28 -12.89
CA ALA A 14 13.50 10.90 -11.66
C ALA A 14 13.19 12.20 -10.92
N VAL A 15 11.99 12.71 -11.13
CA VAL A 15 11.54 13.95 -10.53
C VAL A 15 11.34 13.68 -9.04
N SER A 16 11.85 14.58 -8.20
CA SER A 16 11.88 14.51 -6.72
C SER A 16 10.50 14.55 -6.03
N TRP A 17 9.48 13.94 -6.64
CA TRP A 17 8.16 13.63 -6.07
C TRP A 17 7.86 12.14 -6.10
N GLU A 18 8.87 11.30 -6.33
CA GLU A 18 8.80 9.90 -5.94
C GLU A 18 8.40 9.86 -4.47
N LYS A 19 7.13 9.52 -4.21
CA LYS A 19 6.71 9.06 -2.90
C LYS A 19 7.49 7.77 -2.69
N THR A 20 8.70 7.87 -2.15
CA THR A 20 9.40 6.77 -1.48
C THR A 20 8.51 6.43 -0.30
N GLY A 21 7.52 5.59 -0.56
CA GLY A 21 6.38 5.39 0.30
C GLY A 21 6.81 4.55 1.48
N ASN A 22 6.93 5.18 2.66
CA ASN A 22 6.87 4.49 3.93
C ASN A 22 5.43 4.04 4.20
N ALA A 23 4.85 3.30 3.24
CA ALA A 23 3.50 2.83 3.28
C ALA A 23 3.48 1.49 4.00
N SER A 24 2.92 1.49 5.20
CA SER A 24 2.65 0.26 5.92
C SER A 24 1.40 -0.42 5.33
N TRP A 25 1.36 -1.73 5.40
CA TRP A 25 0.29 -2.55 4.83
C TRP A 25 -0.29 -3.46 5.90
N ALA A 26 -1.62 -3.61 5.91
CA ALA A 26 -2.31 -4.59 6.73
C ALA A 26 -3.05 -5.59 5.84
N GLN A 27 -3.06 -6.85 6.28
CA GLN A 27 -3.87 -7.91 5.69
C GLN A 27 -5.13 -8.12 6.52
N CYS A 28 -6.29 -7.98 5.88
CA CYS A 28 -7.59 -8.19 6.53
C CYS A 28 -7.74 -9.62 7.05
N LYS A 29 -8.26 -9.75 8.29
CA LYS A 29 -8.51 -11.05 8.92
C LYS A 29 -9.65 -11.87 8.28
N GLU A 30 -10.60 -11.17 7.65
CA GLU A 30 -11.84 -11.76 7.14
C GLU A 30 -11.77 -12.13 5.65
N CYS A 31 -11.13 -11.30 4.82
CA CYS A 31 -11.15 -11.45 3.36
C CYS A 31 -9.77 -11.52 2.70
N ASP A 32 -8.69 -11.57 3.50
CA ASP A 32 -7.30 -11.75 3.09
C ASP A 32 -6.72 -10.67 2.17
N ASN A 33 -7.49 -9.63 1.89
CA ASN A 33 -7.04 -8.50 1.08
C ASN A 33 -6.09 -7.59 1.85
N TRP A 34 -5.09 -7.11 1.09
CA TRP A 34 -4.10 -6.15 1.54
C TRP A 34 -4.57 -4.73 1.28
N PHE A 35 -4.31 -3.84 2.23
CA PHE A 35 -4.58 -2.42 2.08
C PHE A 35 -3.53 -1.58 2.81
N ASN A 36 -3.35 -0.34 2.33
CA ASN A 36 -2.42 0.60 2.92
C ASN A 36 -2.97 1.15 4.23
N ILE A 37 -2.10 1.28 5.21
CA ILE A 37 -2.35 1.96 6.47
C ILE A 37 -1.32 3.07 6.66
N GLY A 38 -1.83 4.24 7.05
CA GLY A 38 -0.98 5.40 7.30
C GLY A 38 -0.07 5.17 8.52
N PRO A 39 1.14 5.75 8.54
CA PRO A 39 2.07 5.60 9.66
C PRO A 39 1.52 6.15 10.99
N SER A 40 0.61 7.13 10.95
CA SER A 40 -0.08 7.66 12.13
C SER A 40 -1.11 6.72 12.75
N ILE A 41 -1.55 5.69 12.01
CA ILE A 41 -2.46 4.65 12.49
C ILE A 41 -1.68 3.51 13.11
N ILE A 42 -0.54 3.11 12.51
CA ILE A 42 0.36 2.08 13.04
C ILE A 42 0.74 2.33 14.50
N SER A 43 1.00 3.59 14.87
CA SER A 43 1.40 3.97 16.23
C SER A 43 0.24 4.02 17.24
N LYS A 44 -0.99 3.69 16.81
CA LYS A 44 -2.22 3.78 17.60
C LYS A 44 -3.03 2.48 17.50
N PRO A 45 -2.58 1.38 18.16
CA PRO A 45 -3.23 0.08 18.08
C PRO A 45 -4.69 0.09 18.55
N GLU A 46 -5.09 1.08 19.34
CA GLU A 46 -6.48 1.30 19.78
C GLU A 46 -7.44 1.70 18.64
N ILE A 47 -6.92 2.17 17.51
CA ILE A 47 -7.72 2.51 16.33
C ILE A 47 -8.02 1.24 15.55
N LYS A 48 -9.32 0.97 15.36
CA LYS A 48 -9.78 -0.10 14.46
C LYS A 48 -9.44 0.22 13.01
N LEU A 49 -8.93 -0.78 12.31
CA LEU A 49 -8.79 -0.76 10.86
C LEU A 49 -10.12 -1.09 10.21
N HIS A 50 -10.47 -0.35 9.16
CA HIS A 50 -11.61 -0.65 8.30
C HIS A 50 -11.11 -1.22 6.98
N CYS A 51 -11.48 -2.47 6.65
CA CYS A 51 -11.10 -3.07 5.38
C CYS A 51 -11.90 -2.46 4.22
N PRO A 52 -11.27 -1.86 3.20
CA PRO A 52 -11.98 -1.26 2.06
C PRO A 52 -12.66 -2.29 1.15
N ASN A 53 -12.38 -3.59 1.30
CA ASN A 53 -12.96 -4.63 0.47
C ASN A 53 -14.19 -5.30 1.09
N CYS A 54 -14.08 -5.76 2.35
CA CYS A 54 -15.20 -6.43 3.03
C CYS A 54 -15.93 -5.54 4.05
N HIS A 55 -15.47 -4.29 4.23
CA HIS A 55 -16.05 -3.27 5.11
C HIS A 55 -16.12 -3.67 6.59
N LYS A 56 -15.39 -4.73 6.98
CA LYS A 56 -15.28 -5.16 8.37
C LYS A 56 -14.25 -4.33 9.10
N GLU A 57 -14.56 -4.05 10.36
CA GLU A 57 -13.69 -3.36 11.28
C GLU A 57 -13.05 -4.36 12.24
N PHE A 58 -11.76 -4.18 12.51
CA PHE A 58 -10.99 -5.05 13.39
C PHE A 58 -9.80 -4.28 13.95
N PHE A 59 -9.28 -4.72 15.10
CA PHE A 59 -8.08 -4.12 15.68
C PHE A 59 -6.81 -4.56 14.95
N GLN A 60 -5.73 -3.81 15.11
CA GLN A 60 -4.50 -4.06 14.36
C GLN A 60 -3.89 -5.43 14.68
N GLU A 61 -3.94 -5.85 15.94
CA GLU A 61 -3.48 -7.16 16.40
C GLU A 61 -4.27 -8.33 15.82
N GLU A 62 -5.49 -8.08 15.33
CA GLU A 62 -6.31 -9.10 14.68
C GLU A 62 -5.97 -9.25 13.19
N SER A 63 -5.16 -8.34 12.62
CA SER A 63 -4.68 -8.46 11.24
C SER A 63 -3.92 -9.77 11.06
N LYS A 64 -4.14 -10.47 9.94
CA LYS A 64 -3.36 -11.68 9.63
C LYS A 64 -1.87 -11.39 9.55
N LYS A 65 -1.53 -10.22 9.01
CA LYS A 65 -0.16 -9.74 8.90
C LYS A 65 -0.15 -8.22 8.76
N ILE A 66 0.90 -7.60 9.28
CA ILE A 66 1.22 -6.19 9.05
C ILE A 66 2.66 -6.11 8.55
N ILE A 67 2.88 -5.28 7.53
CA ILE A 67 4.20 -4.92 7.01
C ILE A 67 4.39 -3.43 7.30
N ILE A 68 5.44 -3.10 8.03
CA ILE A 68 5.81 -1.72 8.35
C ILE A 68 7.00 -1.37 7.46
N ALA A 69 6.91 -0.24 6.76
CA ALA A 69 7.98 0.29 5.93
C ALA A 69 8.97 1.12 6.76
#